data_AF-W2TQI8-F1
#
_entry.id   AF-W2TQI8-F1
#
_cell.length_a   1.000
_cell.length_b   1.000
_cell.length_c   1.000
_cell.angle_alpha   90.00
_cell.angle_beta   90.00
_cell.angle_gamma   90.00
#
_symmetry.space_group_name_H-M   'P 1'
#
loop_
_entity.id
_entity.type
_entity.pdbx_description
1 polymer ?
#
loop_
_entity_poly.entity_id
_entity_poly.type
_entity_poly.pdbx_seq_one_letter_code
_entity_poly.pdbx_strand_id
1 'polypeptide(L)'
;MGLLLNESMSTSNMTTIEVVPVVAAVIVFGTLVAIGTIATAIFIAVLIKGRQKFAEFPFFVMVWHLTVANAIHMVMVISTIMPIMLLEIGDDSPTRQWYIWGSRILDLTEQASLYFALLMTINRFAVFVFPVMLIAFARYVDNG
;
A
#
# COMPACT_ATOMS: atom_id res chain seq x y z
N MET A 1 14.04 -3.54 -51.67
CA MET A 1 13.40 -2.29 -51.23
C MET A 1 11.90 -2.55 -51.11
N GLY A 2 11.49 -3.04 -49.93
CA GLY A 2 10.12 -3.41 -49.62
C GLY A 2 10.07 -3.71 -48.12
N LEU A 3 10.10 -2.64 -47.33
CA LEU A 3 10.00 -2.66 -45.87
C LEU A 3 8.70 -3.33 -45.47
N LEU A 4 8.81 -4.57 -44.98
CA LEU A 4 7.74 -5.27 -44.26
C LEU A 4 7.60 -4.63 -42.87
N LEU A 5 6.97 -3.46 -42.83
CA LEU A 5 6.47 -2.84 -41.60
C LEU A 5 5.22 -3.61 -41.15
N ASN A 6 5.41 -4.78 -40.54
CA ASN A 6 4.35 -5.44 -39.79
C ASN A 6 4.91 -6.26 -38.63
N GLU A 7 5.74 -5.63 -37.81
CA GLU A 7 5.96 -6.09 -36.44
C GLU A 7 5.03 -5.30 -35.52
N SER A 8 3.73 -5.53 -35.72
CA SER A 8 2.84 -5.54 -34.57
C SER A 8 3.28 -6.74 -33.73
N MET A 9 4.22 -6.50 -32.81
CA MET A 9 4.50 -7.38 -31.68
C MET A 9 3.26 -7.39 -30.77
N SER A 10 2.18 -7.95 -31.30
CA SER A 10 1.12 -8.55 -30.52
C SER A 10 1.76 -9.78 -29.90
N THR A 11 1.71 -9.84 -28.57
CA THR A 11 1.76 -10.97 -27.62
C THR A 11 1.80 -12.45 -28.08
N SER A 12 1.68 -12.77 -29.36
CA SER A 12 1.89 -14.09 -29.96
C SER A 12 3.36 -14.56 -30.00
N ASN A 13 4.34 -13.69 -29.77
CA ASN A 13 5.77 -14.03 -29.92
C ASN A 13 6.56 -14.15 -28.60
N MET A 14 5.89 -14.30 -27.45
CA MET A 14 6.59 -14.79 -26.26
C MET A 14 6.94 -16.27 -26.49
N THR A 15 8.23 -16.59 -26.49
CA THR A 15 8.66 -17.99 -26.46
C THR A 15 8.02 -18.67 -25.25
N THR A 16 7.56 -19.92 -25.38
CA THR A 16 6.77 -20.64 -24.36
C THR A 16 7.43 -20.69 -22.97
N ILE A 17 8.74 -20.40 -22.90
CA ILE A 17 9.55 -20.36 -21.69
C ILE A 17 9.26 -19.11 -20.83
N GLU A 18 8.91 -17.97 -21.45
CA GLU A 18 8.73 -16.69 -20.74
C GLU A 18 7.29 -16.45 -20.25
N VAL A 19 6.30 -17.14 -20.83
CA VAL A 19 4.88 -16.99 -20.45
C VAL A 19 4.62 -17.55 -19.04
N VAL A 20 5.28 -18.66 -18.68
CA VAL A 20 5.08 -19.34 -17.39
C VAL A 20 5.41 -18.45 -16.17
N PRO A 21 6.59 -17.80 -16.09
CA PRO A 21 6.90 -16.94 -14.95
C PRO A 21 6.01 -15.70 -14.86
N VAL A 22 5.60 -15.12 -15.99
CA VAL A 22 4.71 -13.94 -16.02
C VAL A 22 3.34 -14.28 -15.46
N VAL A 23 2.73 -15.38 -15.91
CA VAL A 23 1.42 -15.84 -15.42
C VAL A 23 1.49 -16.20 -13.93
N ALA A 24 2.56 -16.87 -13.49
CA ALA A 24 2.76 -17.19 -12.08
C ALA A 24 2.88 -15.92 -11.22
N ALA A 25 3.64 -14.91 -11.68
CA ALA A 25 3.78 -13.63 -10.99
C ALA A 25 2.44 -12.90 -10.88
N VAL A 26 1.65 -12.85 -11.95
CA VAL A 26 0.31 -12.24 -11.95
C VAL A 26 -0.62 -12.92 -10.94
N ILE A 27 -0.63 -14.26 -10.88
CA ILE A 27 -1.47 -15.00 -9.95
C ILE A 27 -1.05 -14.71 -8.51
N VAL A 28 0.23 -14.89 -8.18
CA VAL A 28 0.73 -14.70 -6.81
C VAL A 28 0.52 -13.25 -6.37
N PHE A 29 0.92 -12.29 -7.19
CA PHE A 29 0.78 -10.87 -6.90
C PHE A 29 -0.69 -10.47 -6.78
N GLY A 30 -1.55 -10.88 -7.71
CA GLY A 30 -2.98 -10.60 -7.66
C GLY A 30 -3.65 -11.16 -6.40
N THR A 31 -3.23 -12.35 -5.95
CA THR A 31 -3.75 -12.95 -4.71
C THR A 31 -3.32 -12.16 -3.48
N LEU A 32 -2.06 -11.73 -3.43
CA LEU A 32 -1.54 -10.89 -2.34
C LEU A 32 -2.26 -9.53 -2.29
N VAL A 33 -2.49 -8.92 -3.44
CA VAL A 33 -3.24 -7.66 -3.54
C VAL A 33 -4.68 -7.84 -3.06
N ALA A 34 -5.35 -8.93 -3.44
CA ALA A 34 -6.71 -9.22 -2.99
C ALA A 34 -6.79 -9.35 -1.46
N ILE A 35 -5.90 -10.16 -0.86
CA ILE A 35 -5.83 -10.34 0.59
C ILE A 35 -5.50 -9.02 1.30
N GLY A 36 -4.50 -8.29 0.81
CA GLY A 36 -4.08 -7.00 1.37
C GLY A 36 -5.19 -5.95 1.32
N THR A 37 -5.96 -5.91 0.23
CA THR A 37 -7.10 -5.01 0.09
C THR A 37 -8.22 -5.35 1.07
N ILE A 38 -8.56 -6.64 1.20
CA ILE A 38 -9.59 -7.10 2.16
C ILE A 38 -9.17 -6.79 3.59
N ALA A 39 -7.93 -7.12 3.96
CA ALA A 39 -7.40 -6.83 5.29
C ALA A 39 -7.47 -5.33 5.60
N THR A 40 -7.04 -4.48 4.66
CA THR A 40 -7.07 -3.02 4.82
C THR A 40 -8.49 -2.49 5.00
N ALA A 41 -9.45 -3.00 4.22
CA ALA A 41 -10.85 -2.62 4.35
C ALA A 41 -11.44 -2.99 5.72
N ILE A 42 -11.14 -4.18 6.23
CA ILE A 42 -11.55 -4.62 7.57
C ILE A 42 -10.92 -3.71 8.63
N PHE A 43 -9.63 -3.39 8.52
CA PHE A 43 -8.94 -2.49 9.45
C PHE A 43 -9.58 -1.10 9.48
N ILE A 44 -9.89 -0.53 8.32
CA ILE A 44 -10.60 0.76 8.23
C ILE A 44 -11.97 0.67 8.94
N ALA A 45 -12.75 -0.37 8.67
CA ALA A 45 -14.07 -0.55 9.27
C ALA A 45 -13.99 -0.66 10.81
N VAL A 46 -13.02 -1.41 11.32
CA VAL A 46 -12.78 -1.55 12.77
C VAL A 46 -12.34 -0.22 13.38
N LEU A 47 -11.44 0.51 12.73
CA LEU A 47 -10.94 1.79 13.24
C LEU A 47 -12.01 2.88 13.23
N ILE A 48 -12.87 2.94 12.20
CA ILE A 48 -14.00 3.88 12.17
C ILE A 48 -14.91 3.63 13.38
N LYS A 49 -15.22 2.35 13.67
CA LYS A 49 -16.06 1.99 14.82
C LYS A 49 -15.35 2.24 16.17
N GLY A 50 -14.04 2.08 16.23
CA GLY A 50 -13.21 2.34 17.41
C GLY A 50 -12.93 3.82 17.69
N ARG A 51 -13.12 4.70 16.68
CA ARG A 51 -12.79 6.12 16.75
C ARG A 51 -13.42 6.84 17.93
N GLN A 52 -14.66 6.53 18.28
CA GLN A 52 -15.39 7.21 19.36
C GLN A 52 -14.83 6.91 20.76
N LYS A 53 -14.09 5.80 20.95
CA LYS A 53 -13.56 5.40 22.26
C LYS A 53 -12.05 5.54 22.39
N PHE A 54 -11.33 5.57 21.27
CA PHE A 54 -9.87 5.46 21.28
C PHE A 54 -9.15 6.64 20.61
N ALA A 55 -9.86 7.63 20.05
CA ALA A 55 -9.26 8.78 19.37
C ALA A 55 -8.32 9.63 20.24
N GLU A 56 -8.48 9.59 21.57
CA GLU A 56 -7.62 10.31 22.51
C GLU A 56 -6.24 9.68 22.69
N PHE A 57 -6.08 8.39 22.36
CA PHE A 57 -4.81 7.70 22.55
C PHE A 57 -3.87 7.95 21.36
N PRO A 58 -2.60 8.36 21.61
CA PRO A 58 -1.62 8.59 20.54
C PRO A 58 -1.36 7.33 19.70
N PHE A 59 -1.48 6.15 20.32
CA PHE A 59 -1.42 4.85 19.63
C PHE A 59 -2.48 4.72 18.53
N PHE A 60 -3.73 5.11 18.81
CA PHE A 60 -4.81 5.03 17.83
C PHE A 60 -4.58 5.96 16.64
N VAL A 61 -4.06 7.17 16.91
CA VAL A 61 -3.72 8.14 15.86
C VAL A 61 -2.63 7.59 14.95
N MET A 62 -1.59 6.95 15.49
CA MET A 62 -0.53 6.33 14.66
C MET A 62 -1.07 5.18 13.80
N VAL A 63 -1.89 4.30 14.38
CA VAL A 63 -2.49 3.16 13.64
C VAL A 63 -3.43 3.66 12.54
N TRP A 64 -4.17 4.74 12.77
CA TRP A 64 -5.01 5.37 11.75
C TRP A 64 -4.19 5.86 10.56
N HIS A 65 -3.11 6.61 10.79
CA HIS A 65 -2.25 7.11 9.71
C HIS A 65 -1.56 5.97 8.95
N LEU A 66 -1.10 4.93 9.64
CA LEU A 66 -0.57 3.72 9.03
C LEU A 66 -1.61 3.06 8.11
N THR A 67 -2.86 2.95 8.57
CA THR A 67 -3.94 2.32 7.80
C THR A 67 -4.30 3.15 6.56
N VAL A 68 -4.31 4.48 6.68
CA VAL A 68 -4.53 5.37 5.54
C VAL A 68 -3.39 5.26 4.53
N ALA A 69 -2.13 5.23 4.98
CA ALA A 69 -0.98 5.03 4.11
C ALA A 69 -1.07 3.69 3.37
N ASN A 70 -1.45 2.61 4.07
CA ASN A 70 -1.64 1.30 3.47
C ASN A 70 -2.81 1.27 2.47
N ALA A 71 -3.89 2.01 2.74
CA ALA A 71 -5.01 2.13 1.81
C ALA A 71 -4.60 2.86 0.52
N ILE A 72 -3.86 3.97 0.62
CA ILE A 72 -3.33 4.68 -0.54
C ILE A 72 -2.38 3.77 -1.31
N HIS A 73 -1.49 3.04 -0.63
CA HIS A 73 -0.61 2.07 -1.26
C HIS A 73 -1.38 1.04 -2.07
N MET A 74 -2.44 0.43 -1.50
CA MET A 74 -3.27 -0.55 -2.23
C MET A 74 -3.97 0.05 -3.46
N VAL A 75 -4.48 1.28 -3.37
CA VAL A 75 -5.09 1.97 -4.52
C VAL A 75 -4.07 2.21 -5.62
N MET A 76 -2.85 2.61 -5.26
CA MET A 76 -1.79 2.81 -6.25
C MET A 76 -1.39 1.48 -6.88
N VAL A 77 -1.17 0.41 -6.10
CA VAL A 77 -0.84 -0.92 -6.65
C VAL A 77 -1.88 -1.40 -7.67
N ILE A 78 -3.17 -1.24 -7.36
CA ILE A 78 -4.27 -1.66 -8.24
C ILE A 78 -4.34 -0.80 -9.51
N SER A 79 -4.07 0.51 -9.40
CA SER A 79 -4.19 1.43 -10.53
C SER A 79 -2.93 1.55 -11.38
N THR A 80 -1.76 1.15 -10.87
CA THR A 80 -0.47 1.35 -11.55
C THR A 80 0.23 0.03 -11.86
N ILE A 81 0.45 -0.82 -10.86
CA ILE A 81 1.26 -2.05 -11.02
C ILE A 81 0.46 -3.14 -11.76
N MET A 82 -0.79 -3.39 -11.33
CA MET A 82 -1.64 -4.43 -11.92
C MET A 82 -1.86 -4.24 -13.44
N PRO A 83 -2.17 -3.03 -13.95
CA PRO A 83 -2.30 -2.80 -15.39
C PRO A 83 -1.00 -3.00 -16.16
N ILE A 84 0.16 -2.55 -15.63
CA ILE A 84 1.46 -2.73 -16.30
C ILE A 84 1.82 -4.21 -16.45
N MET A 85 1.50 -5.03 -15.45
CA MET A 85 1.78 -6.47 -15.51
C MET A 85 0.89 -7.22 -16.53
N LEU A 86 -0.31 -6.70 -16.82
CA LEU A 86 -1.31 -7.36 -17.67
C LEU A 86 -1.35 -6.79 -19.09
N LEU A 87 -1.00 -5.52 -19.26
CA LEU A 87 -1.05 -4.78 -20.51
C LEU A 87 0.35 -4.23 -20.80
N GLU A 88 0.94 -4.69 -21.90
CA GLU A 88 2.16 -4.11 -22.43
C GLU A 88 1.81 -2.72 -22.99
N ILE A 89 2.04 -1.69 -22.18
CA ILE A 89 1.65 -0.32 -22.51
C ILE A 89 2.74 0.31 -23.36
N GLY A 90 2.41 0.66 -24.60
CA GLY A 90 3.28 1.37 -25.52
C GLY A 90 3.72 2.76 -24.99
N ASP A 91 4.96 3.11 -25.28
CA ASP A 91 5.78 4.17 -24.63
C ASP A 91 5.22 5.61 -24.67
N ASP A 92 4.22 5.91 -25.50
CA ASP A 92 3.80 7.28 -25.84
C ASP A 92 2.40 7.71 -25.36
N SER A 93 1.87 7.07 -24.31
CA SER A 93 0.52 7.34 -23.80
C SER A 93 0.48 8.25 -22.55
N PRO A 94 -0.58 9.08 -22.35
CA PRO A 94 -0.80 9.89 -21.14
C PRO A 94 -0.74 9.10 -19.83
N THR A 95 -0.96 7.79 -19.90
CA THR A 95 -0.84 6.85 -18.78
C THR A 95 0.57 6.79 -18.20
N ARG A 96 1.62 7.13 -18.96
CA ARG A 96 3.01 7.15 -18.47
C ARG A 96 3.22 8.15 -17.32
N GLN A 97 2.61 9.33 -17.39
CA GLN A 97 2.70 10.30 -16.29
C GLN A 97 2.04 9.77 -15.03
N TRP A 98 0.88 9.11 -15.16
CA TRP A 98 0.19 8.46 -14.04
C TRP A 98 1.05 7.38 -13.39
N TYR A 99 1.78 6.58 -14.17
CA TYR A 99 2.70 5.58 -13.63
C TYR A 99 3.90 6.17 -12.91
N ILE A 100 4.47 7.27 -13.41
CA ILE A 100 5.60 7.98 -12.75
C ILE A 100 5.16 8.59 -11.42
N TRP A 101 4.00 9.23 -11.38
CA TRP A 101 3.42 9.71 -10.12
C TRP A 101 3.06 8.54 -9.22
N GLY A 102 2.55 7.46 -9.83
CA GLY A 102 2.26 6.17 -9.23
C GLY A 102 3.40 5.60 -8.41
N SER A 103 4.56 5.43 -9.04
CA SER A 103 5.74 4.87 -8.40
C SER A 103 6.23 5.75 -7.25
N ARG A 104 6.21 7.08 -7.40
CA ARG A 104 6.59 8.00 -6.32
C ARG A 104 5.68 7.88 -5.10
N ILE A 105 4.36 7.74 -5.32
CA ILE A 105 3.41 7.57 -4.22
C ILE A 105 3.61 6.21 -3.55
N LEU A 106 3.90 5.16 -4.32
CA LEU A 106 4.22 3.84 -3.78
C LEU A 106 5.46 3.90 -2.88
N ASP A 107 6.57 4.47 -3.35
CA ASP A 107 7.79 4.63 -2.57
C ASP A 107 7.54 5.42 -1.27
N LEU A 108 6.76 6.50 -1.36
CA LEU A 108 6.39 7.32 -0.20
C LEU A 108 5.52 6.54 0.80
N THR A 109 4.54 5.80 0.31
CA THR A 109 3.62 5.04 1.17
C THR A 109 4.29 3.82 1.79
N GLU A 110 5.22 3.18 1.11
CA GLU A 110 6.09 2.14 1.66
C GLU A 110 6.95 2.71 2.79
N GLN A 111 7.67 3.80 2.56
CA GLN A 111 8.46 4.46 3.60
C GLN A 111 7.60 4.90 4.77
N ALA A 112 6.45 5.54 4.50
CA ALA A 112 5.52 5.94 5.54
C ALA A 112 5.06 4.76 6.39
N SER A 113 4.76 3.61 5.78
CA SER A 113 4.36 2.40 6.50
C SER A 113 5.46 1.91 7.45
N LEU A 114 6.73 1.94 7.02
CA LEU A 114 7.87 1.57 7.85
C LEU A 114 8.06 2.55 9.01
N TYR A 115 7.98 3.86 8.75
CA TYR A 115 8.11 4.88 9.79
C TYR A 115 6.97 4.79 10.81
N PHE A 116 5.72 4.62 10.39
CA PHE A 116 4.61 4.49 11.32
C PHE A 116 4.65 3.16 12.10
N ALA A 117 5.09 2.06 11.50
CA ALA A 117 5.32 0.80 12.22
C ALA A 117 6.44 0.93 13.26
N LEU A 118 7.52 1.65 12.92
CA LEU A 118 8.59 1.97 13.86
C LEU A 118 8.06 2.83 15.02
N LEU A 119 7.32 3.91 14.72
CA LEU A 119 6.71 4.78 15.74
C LEU A 119 5.74 4.01 16.64
N MET A 120 4.94 3.09 16.08
CA MET A 120 4.06 2.21 16.86
C MET A 120 4.85 1.32 17.83
N THR A 121 5.98 0.78 17.36
CA THR A 121 6.88 -0.06 18.17
C THR A 121 7.55 0.77 19.26
N ILE A 122 8.08 1.95 18.94
CA ILE A 122 8.70 2.87 19.90
C ILE A 122 7.68 3.33 20.93
N ASN A 123 6.46 3.70 20.52
CA ASN A 123 5.41 4.09 21.43
C ASN A 123 5.07 2.97 22.42
N ARG A 124 4.97 1.72 21.94
CA ARG A 124 4.76 0.56 22.81
C ARG A 124 5.95 0.29 23.74
N PHE A 125 7.17 0.51 23.27
CA PHE A 125 8.39 0.41 24.08
C PHE A 125 8.49 1.51 25.14
N ALA A 126 8.15 2.75 24.81
CA ALA A 126 8.16 3.88 25.74
C ALA A 126 7.16 3.68 26.88
N VAL A 127 5.95 3.19 26.57
CA VAL A 127 4.94 2.82 27.58
C VAL A 127 5.45 1.68 28.48
N PHE A 128 6.23 0.74 27.94
CA PHE A 128 6.80 -0.37 28.69
C PHE A 128 7.96 0.06 29.61
N VAL A 129 8.85 0.94 29.13
CA VAL A 129 10.03 1.42 29.88
C VAL A 129 9.65 2.47 30.93
N PHE A 130 8.68 3.34 30.63
CA PHE A 130 8.21 4.38 31.53
C PHE A 130 6.73 4.21 31.87
N PRO A 131 6.37 3.26 32.77
CA PRO A 131 4.98 3.06 33.18
C PRO A 131 4.37 4.29 33.88
N VAL A 132 5.19 5.25 34.34
CA VAL A 132 4.74 6.51 34.96
C VAL A 132 4.07 7.46 33.96
N MET A 133 4.38 7.39 32.66
CA MET A 133 3.66 8.19 31.65
C MET A 133 2.20 7.78 31.49
N LEU A 134 1.83 6.52 31.78
CA LEU A 134 0.41 6.11 31.83
C LEU A 134 -0.38 6.88 32.90
N ILE A 135 0.24 7.18 34.05
CA ILE A 135 -0.39 7.93 35.14
C ILE A 135 -0.55 9.41 34.78
N ALA A 136 0.42 10.00 34.07
CA ALA A 136 0.33 11.38 33.59
C ALA A 136 -0.74 11.55 32.50
N PHE A 137 -0.87 10.58 31.58
CA PHE A 137 -1.92 10.58 30.55
C PHE A 137 -3.31 10.31 31.12
N ALA A 138 -3.45 9.44 32.13
CA ALA A 138 -4.73 9.22 32.81
C ALA A 138 -5.22 10.46 33.59
N ARG A 139 -4.31 11.24 34.20
CA ARG A 139 -4.66 12.46 34.96
C ARG A 139 -5.07 13.66 34.10
N TYR A 140 -4.75 13.69 32.81
CA TYR A 140 -5.17 14.78 31.92
C TYR A 140 -6.65 14.64 31.51
N VAL A 141 -7.17 13.41 31.45
CA VAL A 141 -8.58 13.12 31.11
C VAL A 141 -9.53 13.43 32.28
N ASP A 142 -9.06 13.34 33.52
CA ASP A 142 -9.90 13.59 34.72
C ASP A 142 -10.01 15.08 35.11
N ASN A 143 -9.29 15.98 34.42
CA ASN A 143 -9.28 17.43 34.72
C ASN A 143 -9.76 18.30 33.53
N GLY A 144 -10.40 17.70 32.52
CA GLY A 144 -10.99 18.38 31.37
C GLY A 144 -12.51 18.33 31.39
#